data_AF-A0A9J6AMN8-F1
#
_entry.id   AF-A0A9J6AMN8-F1
#
_cell.length_a   1.000
_cell.length_b   1.000
_cell.length_c   1.000
_cell.angle_alpha   90.00
_cell.angle_beta   90.00
_cell.angle_gamma   90.00
#
_symmetry.space_group_name_H-M   'P 1'
#
loop_
_entity.id
_entity.type
_entity.pdbx_description
1 polymer ?
#
loop_
_entity_poly.entity_id
_entity_poly.type
_entity_poly.pdbx_seq_one_letter_code
_entity_poly.pdbx_strand_id
1 'polypeptide(L)'
;MGNFGLILVLDLIFLIYPVVCEYFAVFFFIYDVDGYDPMDPMGNITIRWDVTTSTEVNHQAICCSDSPKMLWFMDLNLCYKKIIVSIFNYQLFRHVEQPGWKLSWDWHGKEVIWQMWGAETTEQGDCSAIKGDTPPHCCLKEPVILDLLPGAPFNKQVANCCKGGVLTSLTQDPEKYVSSFEMSIGSALNDGSEPRMPENFTLGIPGYTCGVAVKIPPTKFHEDQGRRQTQAVATWDVICSYSQFRVSSSPACCVSLSAFYSETIVPCSVCSCGCQGQGGAAQCVKRGEVPPVLQLGHNEPPTPILECTRHMCPIQVHWHVKQSYREYWRVKMTIRNLNLVRNYSQWNLVVLHPNLRSITQVFSFDYMPLDQYGNINDTGMFYGIKYYNDMLLQGGRSGVVQSELLLHKDAGIFTFNEGWMFPRKISFNGYECVLPSPDKYPMLPNISQFLAPSILTIIVFSFCLILTIF
;
A
#
# COMPACT_ATOMS: atom_id res chain seq x y z
N MET A 1 9.74 -69.30 25.89
CA MET A 1 8.44 -68.65 25.72
C MET A 1 8.68 -67.19 25.39
N GLY A 2 8.98 -66.91 24.12
CA GLY A 2 9.23 -65.57 23.60
C GLY A 2 8.51 -65.43 22.26
N ASN A 3 8.13 -64.21 21.91
CA ASN A 3 7.38 -63.80 20.71
C ASN A 3 5.85 -63.88 20.77
N PHE A 4 5.23 -63.21 21.74
CA PHE A 4 3.82 -62.80 21.61
C PHE A 4 3.55 -61.30 21.87
N GLY A 5 4.52 -60.55 22.43
CA GLY A 5 4.32 -59.13 22.77
C GLY A 5 4.61 -58.12 21.64
N LEU A 6 5.44 -58.47 20.65
CA LEU A 6 5.88 -57.51 19.63
C LEU A 6 4.94 -57.42 18.40
N ILE A 7 4.14 -58.47 18.16
CA ILE A 7 3.23 -58.53 17.00
C ILE A 7 1.97 -57.67 17.25
N LEU A 8 1.44 -57.68 18.47
CA LEU A 8 0.23 -56.91 18.81
C LEU A 8 0.43 -55.38 18.80
N VAL A 9 1.67 -54.88 18.98
CA VAL A 9 1.94 -53.44 18.94
C VAL A 9 2.11 -52.93 17.51
N LEU A 10 2.63 -53.75 16.59
CA LEU A 10 2.79 -53.39 15.19
C LEU A 10 1.46 -53.42 14.42
N ASP A 11 0.57 -54.36 14.73
CA ASP A 11 -0.75 -54.44 14.09
C ASP A 11 -1.69 -53.28 14.48
N LEU A 12 -1.52 -52.70 15.67
CA LEU A 12 -2.27 -51.50 16.10
C LEU A 12 -1.78 -50.21 15.42
N ILE A 13 -0.49 -50.14 15.05
CA ILE A 13 0.07 -48.96 14.36
C ILE A 13 -0.37 -48.91 12.89
N PHE A 14 -0.55 -50.07 12.25
CA PHE A 14 -1.03 -50.15 10.85
C PHE A 14 -2.53 -49.86 10.68
N LEU A 15 -3.35 -49.99 11.73
CA LEU A 15 -4.78 -49.67 11.68
C LEU A 15 -5.10 -48.19 11.92
N ILE A 16 -4.18 -47.42 12.51
CA ILE A 16 -4.40 -46.00 12.84
C ILE A 16 -3.89 -45.07 11.72
N TYR A 17 -2.88 -45.52 10.96
CA TYR A 17 -2.24 -44.69 9.92
C TYR A 17 -3.13 -44.28 8.73
N PRO A 18 -4.10 -45.08 8.23
CA PRO A 18 -4.94 -44.64 7.12
C PRO A 18 -6.12 -43.77 7.57
N VAL A 19 -6.59 -43.91 8.83
CA VAL A 19 -7.77 -43.16 9.34
C VAL A 19 -7.41 -41.72 9.73
N VAL A 20 -6.18 -41.47 10.17
CA VAL A 20 -5.71 -40.10 10.50
C VAL A 20 -5.36 -39.30 9.23
N CYS A 21 -5.05 -39.98 8.12
CA CYS A 21 -4.68 -39.33 6.86
C CYS A 21 -5.89 -38.85 6.04
N GLU A 22 -7.04 -39.52 6.13
CA GLU A 22 -8.30 -39.07 5.50
C GLU A 22 -8.95 -37.89 6.24
N TYR A 23 -8.77 -37.77 7.58
CA TYR A 23 -9.29 -36.63 8.34
C TYR A 23 -8.41 -35.37 8.27
N PHE A 24 -7.13 -35.49 7.91
CA PHE A 24 -6.24 -34.33 7.73
C PHE A 24 -6.28 -33.73 6.30
N ALA A 25 -6.96 -34.39 5.35
CA ALA A 25 -6.98 -33.97 3.96
C ALA A 25 -8.16 -33.04 3.57
N VAL A 26 -9.09 -32.71 4.48
CA VAL A 26 -10.35 -32.02 4.12
C VAL A 26 -10.57 -30.67 4.85
N PHE A 27 -9.55 -30.11 5.49
CA PHE A 27 -9.61 -28.75 6.04
C PHE A 27 -8.46 -27.84 5.56
N PHE A 28 -7.94 -28.08 4.36
CA PHE A 28 -7.47 -26.95 3.55
C PHE A 28 -8.70 -26.30 2.92
N PHE A 29 -9.42 -25.51 3.73
CA PHE A 29 -10.10 -24.37 3.14
C PHE A 29 -9.01 -23.58 2.44
N ILE A 30 -9.02 -23.64 1.11
CA ILE A 30 -8.40 -22.61 0.28
C ILE A 30 -9.23 -21.37 0.59
N TYR A 31 -8.89 -20.68 1.69
CA TYR A 31 -9.22 -19.28 1.81
C TYR A 31 -8.55 -18.62 0.62
N ASP A 32 -9.30 -17.84 -0.14
CA ASP A 32 -8.67 -16.86 -1.03
C ASP A 32 -7.63 -16.14 -0.17
N VAL A 33 -6.36 -16.23 -0.59
CA VAL A 33 -5.28 -15.52 0.06
C VAL A 33 -5.49 -14.05 -0.30
N ASP A 34 -6.38 -13.41 0.45
CA ASP A 34 -6.45 -11.97 0.51
C ASP A 34 -5.06 -11.47 0.90
N GLY A 35 -4.61 -10.41 0.22
CA GLY A 35 -3.30 -9.80 0.42
C GLY A 35 -3.15 -9.22 1.82
N TYR A 36 -2.93 -10.10 2.79
CA TYR A 36 -2.83 -9.77 4.20
C TYR A 36 -1.51 -9.04 4.48
N ASP A 37 -1.61 -7.78 4.90
CA ASP A 37 -0.49 -7.02 5.44
C ASP A 37 -0.57 -7.05 6.98
N PRO A 38 0.37 -7.69 7.70
CA PRO A 38 0.33 -7.75 9.16
C PRO A 38 0.41 -6.37 9.84
N MET A 39 0.93 -5.34 9.14
CA MET A 39 0.96 -3.97 9.65
C MET A 39 -0.29 -3.17 9.24
N ASP A 40 -1.15 -3.75 8.39
CA ASP A 40 -2.42 -3.17 7.97
C ASP A 40 -3.49 -4.22 7.61
N PRO A 41 -3.98 -5.04 8.56
CA PRO A 41 -4.81 -6.20 8.30
C PRO A 41 -6.23 -5.82 7.88
N MET A 42 -6.67 -4.58 8.16
CA MET A 42 -7.98 -4.06 7.75
C MET A 42 -7.85 -3.07 6.58
N GLY A 43 -6.63 -2.83 6.08
CA GLY A 43 -6.38 -1.86 5.03
C GLY A 43 -6.91 -2.33 3.68
N ASN A 44 -7.90 -1.61 3.15
CA ASN A 44 -8.43 -1.83 1.82
C ASN A 44 -8.83 -0.50 1.15
N ILE A 45 -9.07 -0.57 -0.16
CA ILE A 45 -9.73 0.51 -0.88
C ILE A 45 -11.15 0.04 -1.20
N THR A 46 -12.16 0.78 -0.76
CA THR A 46 -13.56 0.44 -1.00
C THR A 46 -14.16 1.40 -2.01
N ILE A 47 -14.72 0.87 -3.09
CA ILE A 47 -15.51 1.62 -4.06
C ILE A 47 -16.98 1.43 -3.68
N ARG A 48 -17.64 2.51 -3.32
CA ARG A 48 -19.06 2.56 -3.01
C ARG A 48 -19.83 3.08 -4.20
N TRP A 49 -20.87 2.36 -4.58
CA TRP A 49 -21.77 2.68 -5.67
C TRP A 49 -23.15 2.98 -5.12
N ASP A 50 -23.52 4.26 -5.07
CA ASP A 50 -24.80 4.72 -4.56
C ASP A 50 -25.74 5.09 -5.72
N VAL A 51 -26.86 4.40 -5.83
CA VAL A 51 -27.94 4.75 -6.76
C VAL A 51 -28.87 5.73 -6.06
N THR A 52 -28.97 6.95 -6.58
CA THR A 52 -29.82 8.01 -6.04
C THR A 52 -31.05 8.22 -6.93
N THR A 53 -32.17 8.61 -6.33
CA THR A 53 -33.36 8.99 -7.10
C THR A 53 -33.10 10.30 -7.81
N SER A 54 -33.39 10.38 -9.11
CA SER A 54 -33.38 11.64 -9.85
C SER A 54 -34.24 12.67 -9.12
N THR A 55 -33.63 13.78 -8.70
CA THR A 55 -34.34 14.99 -8.32
C THR A 55 -34.20 16.01 -9.43
N GLU A 56 -34.57 15.67 -10.66
CA GLU A 56 -34.91 16.71 -11.61
C GLU A 56 -36.37 17.10 -11.43
N VAL A 57 -36.52 18.12 -10.58
CA VAL A 57 -37.63 19.06 -10.67
C VAL A 57 -37.45 19.79 -12.01
N ASN A 58 -37.99 19.24 -13.10
CA ASN A 58 -38.68 19.99 -14.18
C ASN A 58 -38.98 19.22 -15.47
N HIS A 59 -38.63 17.94 -15.65
CA HIS A 59 -39.28 17.12 -16.67
C HIS A 59 -39.63 15.76 -16.08
N GLN A 60 -40.90 15.41 -16.22
CA GLN A 60 -41.59 14.29 -15.60
C GLN A 60 -41.07 12.94 -16.14
N ALA A 61 -39.88 12.50 -15.70
CA ALA A 61 -39.37 11.17 -15.95
C ALA A 61 -39.69 10.26 -14.75
N ILE A 62 -40.91 9.74 -14.72
CA ILE A 62 -41.27 8.57 -13.89
C ILE A 62 -40.63 7.36 -14.57
N CYS A 63 -39.57 6.84 -13.99
CA CYS A 63 -39.10 5.50 -14.34
C CYS A 63 -39.91 4.47 -13.55
N CYS A 64 -40.55 3.57 -14.30
CA CYS A 64 -41.10 2.28 -13.89
C CYS A 64 -42.30 2.33 -12.93
N SER A 65 -43.50 2.54 -13.49
CA SER A 65 -44.69 1.90 -12.93
C SER A 65 -44.87 0.52 -13.57
N ASP A 66 -44.89 -0.54 -12.77
CA ASP A 66 -45.42 -1.86 -13.12
C ASP A 66 -46.93 -1.77 -13.41
N SER A 67 -47.31 -1.17 -14.54
CA SER A 67 -48.72 -1.16 -14.96
C SER A 67 -48.86 -1.52 -16.44
N PRO A 68 -49.56 -2.63 -16.78
CA PRO A 68 -49.78 -3.03 -18.15
C PRO A 68 -51.05 -2.35 -18.67
N LYS A 69 -51.05 -1.02 -18.85
CA LYS A 69 -52.14 -0.33 -19.56
C LYS A 69 -51.65 0.83 -20.41
N MET A 70 -51.44 0.50 -21.69
CA MET A 70 -51.70 1.29 -22.90
C MET A 70 -52.20 2.73 -22.69
N LEU A 71 -51.42 3.70 -23.17
CA LEU A 71 -51.93 4.93 -23.80
C LEU A 71 -50.86 5.51 -24.74
N TRP A 72 -51.26 5.69 -26.00
CA TRP A 72 -50.44 6.21 -27.10
C TRP A 72 -50.25 7.71 -26.96
N PHE A 73 -49.16 8.15 -26.35
CA PHE A 73 -48.58 9.48 -26.58
C PHE A 73 -47.06 9.35 -26.64
N MET A 74 -46.45 10.03 -27.60
CA MET A 74 -45.02 10.01 -27.87
C MET A 74 -44.26 10.66 -26.71
N ASP A 75 -43.72 9.86 -25.79
CA ASP A 75 -42.72 10.33 -24.84
C ASP A 75 -41.51 9.40 -24.89
N LEU A 76 -40.43 9.91 -25.51
CA LEU A 76 -39.06 9.40 -25.37
C LEU A 76 -38.58 9.62 -23.92
N ASN A 77 -39.17 8.89 -22.97
CA ASN A 77 -38.74 8.94 -21.58
C ASN A 77 -37.46 8.10 -21.42
N LEU A 78 -36.32 8.74 -21.66
CA LEU A 78 -35.01 8.23 -21.28
C LEU A 78 -34.98 8.09 -19.76
N CYS A 79 -34.99 6.83 -19.29
CA CYS A 79 -34.84 6.53 -17.88
C CYS A 79 -33.35 6.62 -17.50
N TYR A 80 -32.92 7.78 -17.02
CA TYR A 80 -31.57 7.93 -16.48
C TYR A 80 -31.57 7.69 -14.96
N LYS A 81 -30.54 7.00 -14.45
CA LYS A 81 -30.27 6.85 -13.02
C LYS A 81 -29.07 7.69 -12.64
N LYS A 82 -29.20 8.48 -11.57
CA LYS A 82 -28.08 9.23 -10.99
C LYS A 82 -27.32 8.34 -10.03
N ILE A 83 -26.01 8.24 -10.21
CA ILE A 83 -25.10 7.44 -9.39
C ILE A 83 -24.03 8.32 -8.81
N ILE A 84 -23.75 8.10 -7.53
CA ILE A 84 -22.59 8.67 -6.84
C ILE A 84 -21.61 7.52 -6.61
N VAL A 85 -20.40 7.65 -7.13
CA VAL A 85 -19.31 6.70 -6.88
C VAL A 85 -18.34 7.34 -5.91
N SER A 86 -18.09 6.68 -4.79
CA SER A 86 -17.14 7.14 -3.77
C SER A 86 -16.05 6.10 -3.56
N ILE A 87 -14.78 6.51 -3.62
CA ILE A 87 -13.61 5.67 -3.42
C ILE A 87 -13.00 6.05 -2.08
N PHE A 88 -12.98 5.11 -1.15
CA PHE A 88 -12.43 5.28 0.20
C PHE A 88 -11.13 4.51 0.33
N ASN A 89 -10.07 5.17 0.78
CA ASN A 89 -8.83 4.52 1.17
C ASN A 89 -8.79 4.30 2.69
N TYR A 90 -9.08 3.07 3.13
CA TYR A 90 -9.02 2.68 4.54
C TYR A 90 -7.65 2.15 4.97
N GLN A 91 -6.63 2.25 4.11
CA GLN A 91 -5.28 1.82 4.44
C GLN A 91 -4.62 2.83 5.39
N LEU A 92 -3.92 2.34 6.41
CA LEU A 92 -3.31 3.20 7.42
C LEU A 92 -2.15 4.01 6.86
N PHE A 93 -1.27 3.40 6.05
CA PHE A 93 -0.06 4.06 5.54
C PHE A 93 0.12 3.95 4.03
N ARG A 94 -0.71 3.21 3.30
CA ARG A 94 -0.64 3.20 1.83
C ARG A 94 -1.45 4.34 1.27
N HIS A 95 -0.86 5.11 0.38
CA HIS A 95 -1.51 6.20 -0.35
C HIS A 95 -1.39 5.97 -1.86
N VAL A 96 -2.34 6.54 -2.59
CA VAL A 96 -2.36 6.56 -4.05
C VAL A 96 -1.71 7.87 -4.51
N GLU A 97 -0.53 7.76 -5.11
CA GLU A 97 0.20 8.89 -5.71
C GLU A 97 -0.26 9.17 -7.15
N GLN A 98 0.17 10.31 -7.70
CA GLN A 98 0.01 10.60 -9.14
C GLN A 98 0.67 9.50 -10.00
N PRO A 99 0.04 9.05 -11.10
CA PRO A 99 -1.07 9.67 -11.85
C PRO A 99 -2.48 9.45 -11.26
N GLY A 100 -2.60 8.85 -10.08
CA GLY A 100 -3.87 8.60 -9.42
C GLY A 100 -4.51 7.27 -9.81
N TRP A 101 -5.68 6.98 -9.25
CA TRP A 101 -6.49 5.84 -9.65
C TRP A 101 -7.07 6.02 -11.06
N LYS A 102 -7.25 4.91 -11.78
CA LYS A 102 -7.95 4.85 -13.07
C LYS A 102 -9.04 3.79 -12.98
N LEU A 103 -10.23 4.20 -12.57
CA LEU A 103 -11.31 3.28 -12.25
C LEU A 103 -11.93 2.78 -13.55
N SER A 104 -12.13 1.48 -13.68
CA SER A 104 -12.83 0.87 -14.80
C SER A 104 -13.71 -0.29 -14.33
N TRP A 105 -14.73 -0.61 -15.10
CA TRP A 105 -15.67 -1.71 -14.85
C TRP A 105 -16.27 -2.17 -16.19
N ASP A 106 -16.92 -3.33 -16.20
CA ASP A 106 -17.62 -3.85 -17.37
C ASP A 106 -19.14 -3.70 -17.20
N TRP A 107 -19.79 -3.08 -18.18
CA TRP A 107 -21.25 -3.02 -18.25
C TRP A 107 -21.82 -4.40 -18.63
N HIS A 108 -22.89 -4.80 -17.94
CA HIS A 108 -23.57 -6.07 -18.22
C HIS A 108 -24.31 -6.05 -19.56
N GLY A 109 -24.92 -4.91 -19.91
CA GLY A 109 -25.71 -4.73 -21.11
C GLY A 109 -25.14 -3.66 -22.02
N LYS A 110 -26.03 -2.79 -22.51
CA LYS A 110 -25.70 -1.66 -23.39
C LYS A 110 -25.92 -0.34 -22.64
N GLU A 111 -25.54 -0.29 -21.38
CA GLU A 111 -25.56 0.92 -20.58
C GLU A 111 -24.54 1.93 -21.12
N VAL A 112 -24.88 3.22 -21.01
CA VAL A 112 -24.02 4.34 -21.40
C VAL A 112 -24.03 5.41 -20.33
N ILE A 113 -22.95 6.19 -20.30
CA ILE A 113 -22.81 7.34 -19.41
C ILE A 113 -23.27 8.58 -20.18
N TRP A 114 -24.33 9.22 -19.72
CA TRP A 114 -24.88 10.43 -20.35
C TRP A 114 -24.13 11.68 -19.92
N GLN A 115 -23.94 11.86 -18.61
CA GLN A 115 -23.25 13.01 -18.03
C GLN A 115 -22.40 12.56 -16.85
N MET A 116 -21.35 13.33 -16.56
CA MET A 116 -20.43 13.06 -15.46
C MET A 116 -19.87 14.35 -14.87
N TRP A 117 -19.71 14.37 -13.54
CA TRP A 117 -19.17 15.47 -12.75
C TRP A 117 -18.17 14.95 -11.73
N GLY A 118 -17.12 15.72 -11.45
CA GLY A 118 -16.02 15.34 -10.55
C GLY A 118 -14.97 14.43 -11.19
N ALA A 119 -15.31 13.73 -12.26
CA ALA A 119 -14.42 12.86 -13.02
C ALA A 119 -14.66 12.99 -14.54
N GLU A 120 -13.74 12.47 -15.36
CA GLU A 120 -13.83 12.43 -16.83
C GLU A 120 -13.44 11.06 -17.38
N THR A 121 -14.09 10.62 -18.46
CA THR A 121 -13.69 9.38 -19.16
C THR A 121 -12.49 9.65 -20.07
N THR A 122 -11.62 8.67 -20.22
CA THR A 122 -10.46 8.77 -21.13
C THR A 122 -10.87 8.85 -22.59
N GLU A 123 -11.88 8.08 -22.98
CA GLU A 123 -12.37 7.96 -24.35
C GLU A 123 -13.90 7.88 -24.37
N GLN A 124 -14.52 8.49 -25.39
CA GLN A 124 -15.97 8.47 -25.58
C GLN A 124 -16.46 7.16 -26.23
N GLY A 125 -15.69 6.58 -27.15
CA GLY A 125 -16.09 5.41 -27.94
C GLY A 125 -17.08 5.70 -29.07
N ASP A 126 -17.57 4.65 -29.74
CA ASP A 126 -18.55 4.75 -30.83
C ASP A 126 -19.98 4.82 -30.29
N CYS A 127 -20.54 6.03 -30.23
CA CYS A 127 -21.92 6.29 -29.82
C CYS A 127 -22.93 6.29 -31.00
N SER A 128 -22.54 5.90 -32.21
CA SER A 128 -23.39 6.03 -33.41
C SER A 128 -24.71 5.25 -33.35
N ALA A 129 -24.76 4.20 -32.53
CA ALA A 129 -25.97 3.41 -32.31
C ALA A 129 -27.08 4.19 -31.59
N ILE A 130 -26.75 5.27 -30.87
CA ILE A 130 -27.68 6.06 -30.07
C ILE A 130 -28.15 7.26 -30.88
N LYS A 131 -29.45 7.29 -31.17
CA LYS A 131 -30.08 8.39 -31.91
C LYS A 131 -30.57 9.45 -30.93
N GLY A 132 -29.89 10.59 -30.88
CA GLY A 132 -30.26 11.76 -30.08
C GLY A 132 -29.51 13.02 -30.52
N ASP A 133 -30.00 14.19 -30.14
CA ASP A 133 -29.41 15.48 -30.54
C ASP A 133 -28.03 15.72 -29.89
N THR A 134 -27.79 15.14 -28.72
CA THR A 134 -26.50 15.17 -28.03
C THR A 134 -25.98 13.75 -27.79
N PRO A 135 -24.74 13.43 -28.23
CA PRO A 135 -24.16 12.12 -27.95
C PRO A 135 -23.89 11.95 -26.44
N PRO A 136 -24.02 10.74 -25.88
CA PRO A 136 -23.64 10.46 -24.50
C PRO A 136 -22.15 10.77 -24.23
N HIS A 137 -21.81 11.01 -22.97
CA HIS A 137 -20.43 11.24 -22.53
C HIS A 137 -19.51 10.05 -22.83
N CYS A 138 -19.98 8.81 -22.64
CA CYS A 138 -19.21 7.60 -22.97
C CYS A 138 -20.14 6.42 -23.33
N CYS A 139 -19.79 5.71 -24.40
CA CYS A 139 -20.53 4.55 -24.91
C CYS A 139 -19.69 3.26 -24.93
N LEU A 140 -18.50 3.28 -24.35
CA LEU A 140 -17.66 2.09 -24.21
C LEU A 140 -18.28 1.11 -23.22
N LYS A 141 -18.18 -0.19 -23.53
CA LYS A 141 -18.60 -1.27 -22.63
C LYS A 141 -17.75 -1.32 -21.36
N GLU A 142 -16.46 -1.00 -21.51
CA GLU A 142 -15.48 -0.90 -20.44
C GLU A 142 -14.94 0.53 -20.37
N PRO A 143 -15.65 1.48 -19.72
CA PRO A 143 -15.16 2.84 -19.57
C PRO A 143 -13.96 2.89 -18.60
N VAL A 144 -13.02 3.80 -18.86
CA VAL A 144 -11.94 4.13 -17.92
C VAL A 144 -12.10 5.58 -17.46
N ILE A 145 -12.29 5.75 -16.16
CA ILE A 145 -12.63 6.99 -15.48
C ILE A 145 -11.40 7.52 -14.72
N LEU A 146 -11.16 8.82 -14.86
CA LEU A 146 -10.11 9.56 -14.18
C LEU A 146 -10.73 10.69 -13.37
N ASP A 147 -10.22 10.92 -12.17
CA ASP A 147 -10.56 12.10 -11.38
C ASP A 147 -10.10 13.39 -12.09
N LEU A 148 -10.85 14.47 -11.93
CA LEU A 148 -10.44 15.77 -12.45
C LEU A 148 -9.23 16.31 -11.67
N LEU A 149 -8.43 17.14 -12.35
CA LEU A 149 -7.28 17.80 -11.71
C LEU A 149 -7.72 18.91 -10.74
N PRO A 150 -6.90 19.22 -9.71
CA PRO A 150 -7.15 20.37 -8.84
C PRO A 150 -7.29 21.67 -9.65
N GLY A 151 -8.32 22.46 -9.36
CA GLY A 151 -8.64 23.68 -10.10
C GLY A 151 -9.66 23.52 -11.22
N ALA A 152 -10.33 22.35 -11.32
CA ALA A 152 -11.48 22.15 -12.19
C ALA A 152 -12.56 23.24 -11.99
N PRO A 153 -13.35 23.58 -13.02
CA PRO A 153 -14.36 24.63 -12.90
C PRO A 153 -15.49 24.23 -11.94
N PHE A 154 -16.02 25.19 -11.18
CA PHE A 154 -17.00 24.95 -10.10
C PHE A 154 -18.26 24.19 -10.55
N ASN A 155 -18.68 24.35 -11.81
CA ASN A 155 -19.85 23.65 -12.37
C ASN A 155 -19.60 22.16 -12.64
N LYS A 156 -18.33 21.71 -12.64
CA LYS A 156 -17.94 20.31 -12.78
C LYS A 156 -17.50 19.67 -11.46
N GLN A 157 -17.47 20.43 -10.37
CA GLN A 157 -17.05 19.92 -9.06
C GLN A 157 -18.21 19.25 -8.31
N VAL A 158 -17.86 18.23 -7.55
CA VAL A 158 -18.68 17.44 -6.62
C VAL A 158 -18.00 17.48 -5.24
N ALA A 159 -18.70 17.10 -4.17
CA ALA A 159 -18.05 16.85 -2.88
C ALA A 159 -16.87 15.87 -3.03
N ASN A 160 -15.79 16.11 -2.30
CA ASN A 160 -14.58 15.26 -2.21
C ASN A 160 -13.80 14.96 -3.51
N CYS A 161 -14.17 15.50 -4.67
CA CYS A 161 -13.28 15.67 -5.83
C CYS A 161 -12.50 17.01 -5.69
N CYS A 162 -11.68 17.52 -6.61
CA CYS A 162 -11.02 16.96 -7.79
C CYS A 162 -9.53 16.90 -7.40
N LYS A 163 -8.99 15.72 -7.13
CA LYS A 163 -7.64 15.57 -6.56
C LYS A 163 -6.66 14.95 -7.54
N GLY A 164 -7.03 14.83 -8.81
CA GLY A 164 -6.23 14.14 -9.82
C GLY A 164 -5.98 12.67 -9.48
N GLY A 165 -6.91 12.06 -8.75
CA GLY A 165 -6.89 10.64 -8.40
C GLY A 165 -5.98 10.28 -7.24
N VAL A 166 -5.43 11.29 -6.55
CA VAL A 166 -4.62 11.11 -5.33
C VAL A 166 -5.54 10.80 -4.15
N LEU A 167 -5.24 9.70 -3.44
CA LEU A 167 -5.91 9.31 -2.20
C LEU A 167 -4.87 9.16 -1.11
N THR A 168 -5.00 9.94 -0.04
CA THR A 168 -4.09 9.83 1.12
C THR A 168 -4.43 8.60 1.94
N SER A 169 -3.47 8.15 2.76
CA SER A 169 -3.76 7.15 3.77
C SER A 169 -4.64 7.73 4.88
N LEU A 170 -5.36 6.86 5.60
CA LEU A 170 -6.28 7.26 6.65
C LEU A 170 -5.59 8.05 7.78
N THR A 171 -4.32 7.73 8.07
CA THR A 171 -3.58 8.33 9.19
C THR A 171 -2.84 9.61 8.83
N GLN A 172 -2.34 9.75 7.59
CA GLN A 172 -1.57 10.93 7.18
C GLN A 172 -2.47 12.17 6.96
N ASP A 173 -3.62 11.99 6.32
CA ASP A 173 -4.56 13.09 6.03
C ASP A 173 -6.00 12.55 5.96
N PRO A 174 -6.77 12.63 7.06
CA PRO A 174 -8.14 12.13 7.14
C PRO A 174 -9.14 12.98 6.35
N GLU A 175 -8.73 14.11 5.75
CA GLU A 175 -9.61 14.92 4.89
C GLU A 175 -9.54 14.46 3.42
N LYS A 176 -8.48 13.74 3.03
CA LYS A 176 -8.22 13.40 1.63
C LYS A 176 -8.26 11.90 1.28
N TYR A 177 -8.63 11.05 2.23
CA TYR A 177 -8.74 9.60 2.02
C TYR A 177 -9.94 9.18 1.13
N VAL A 178 -10.87 10.09 0.86
CA VAL A 178 -12.05 9.84 0.01
C VAL A 178 -12.01 10.68 -1.27
N SER A 179 -12.34 10.08 -2.41
CA SER A 179 -12.66 10.80 -3.66
C SER A 179 -14.02 10.34 -4.17
N SER A 180 -14.81 11.25 -4.75
CA SER A 180 -16.13 10.89 -5.28
C SER A 180 -16.50 11.67 -6.52
N PHE A 181 -17.27 11.03 -7.39
CA PHE A 181 -17.77 11.62 -8.62
C PHE A 181 -19.23 11.20 -8.84
N GLU A 182 -19.96 11.98 -9.64
CA GLU A 182 -21.34 11.71 -9.97
C GLU A 182 -21.49 11.43 -11.46
N MET A 183 -22.38 10.52 -11.82
CA MET A 183 -22.70 10.25 -13.22
C MET A 183 -24.18 9.93 -13.41
N SER A 184 -24.70 10.22 -14.60
CA SER A 184 -26.02 9.77 -15.04
C SER A 184 -25.85 8.64 -16.05
N ILE A 185 -26.48 7.50 -15.77
CA ILE A 185 -26.43 6.32 -16.63
C ILE A 185 -27.80 6.02 -17.22
N GLY A 186 -27.83 5.49 -18.43
CA GLY A 186 -29.05 5.04 -19.08
C GLY A 186 -28.78 3.88 -20.02
N SER A 187 -29.82 3.17 -20.42
CA SER A 187 -29.71 2.14 -21.46
C SER A 187 -29.65 2.79 -22.85
N ALA A 188 -28.80 2.28 -23.74
CA ALA A 188 -28.72 2.71 -25.14
C ALA A 188 -29.97 2.34 -25.96
N LEU A 189 -30.70 1.30 -25.55
CA LEU A 189 -31.99 0.92 -26.13
C LEU A 189 -33.10 1.01 -25.08
N ASN A 190 -34.23 1.60 -25.48
CA ASN A 190 -35.45 1.74 -24.67
C ASN A 190 -36.18 0.39 -24.51
N ASP A 191 -35.48 -0.66 -24.12
CA ASP A 191 -36.05 -2.00 -23.90
C ASP A 191 -36.73 -2.15 -22.53
N GLY A 192 -36.83 -1.05 -21.76
CA GLY A 192 -37.38 -1.05 -20.40
C GLY A 192 -36.50 -1.77 -19.37
N SER A 193 -35.31 -2.22 -19.75
CA SER A 193 -34.34 -2.82 -18.85
C SER A 193 -33.70 -1.77 -17.95
N GLU A 194 -33.87 -1.90 -16.64
CA GLU A 194 -33.20 -1.05 -15.68
C GLU A 194 -31.67 -1.27 -15.71
N PRO A 195 -30.86 -0.19 -15.58
CA PRO A 195 -29.42 -0.32 -15.44
C PRO A 195 -29.03 -1.23 -14.28
N ARG A 196 -28.19 -2.22 -14.57
CA ARG A 196 -27.72 -3.22 -13.60
C ARG A 196 -26.42 -2.77 -12.93
N MET A 197 -26.10 -3.39 -11.79
CA MET A 197 -24.80 -3.20 -11.15
C MET A 197 -23.70 -3.74 -12.08
N PRO A 198 -22.63 -2.97 -12.36
CA PRO A 198 -21.52 -3.44 -13.17
C PRO A 198 -20.72 -4.56 -12.51
N GLU A 199 -19.85 -5.18 -13.30
CA GLU A 199 -18.94 -6.25 -12.85
C GLU A 199 -17.49 -5.91 -13.20
N ASN A 200 -16.53 -6.73 -12.75
CA ASN A 200 -15.12 -6.63 -13.11
C ASN A 200 -14.48 -5.24 -12.86
N PHE A 201 -14.67 -4.71 -11.66
CA PHE A 201 -14.04 -3.45 -11.27
C PHE A 201 -12.51 -3.56 -11.25
N THR A 202 -11.84 -2.55 -11.78
CA THR A 202 -10.38 -2.40 -11.69
C THR A 202 -10.04 -0.99 -11.26
N LEU A 203 -9.10 -0.85 -10.33
CA LEU A 203 -8.67 0.46 -9.81
C LEU A 203 -7.63 1.15 -10.71
N GLY A 204 -7.04 0.42 -11.66
CA GLY A 204 -5.97 0.92 -12.53
C GLY A 204 -4.65 1.18 -11.80
N ILE A 205 -4.49 0.65 -10.58
CA ILE A 205 -3.28 0.75 -9.77
C ILE A 205 -2.64 -0.64 -9.67
N PRO A 206 -1.32 -0.78 -9.92
CA PRO A 206 -0.65 -2.07 -9.82
C PRO A 206 -0.76 -2.64 -8.40
N GLY A 207 -0.97 -3.95 -8.30
CA GLY A 207 -1.09 -4.67 -7.02
C GLY A 207 -2.48 -4.77 -6.43
N TYR A 208 -3.43 -3.96 -6.89
CA TYR A 208 -4.80 -4.02 -6.39
C TYR A 208 -5.67 -4.98 -7.20
N THR A 209 -6.48 -5.74 -6.48
CA THR A 209 -7.50 -6.61 -7.04
C THR A 209 -8.82 -6.32 -6.37
N CYS A 210 -9.85 -6.03 -7.16
CA CYS A 210 -11.18 -5.77 -6.66
C CYS A 210 -12.02 -7.04 -6.71
N GLY A 211 -12.78 -7.27 -5.65
CA GLY A 211 -13.75 -8.36 -5.57
C GLY A 211 -15.05 -8.05 -6.30
N VAL A 212 -16.05 -8.91 -6.07
CA VAL A 212 -17.41 -8.72 -6.59
C VAL A 212 -18.15 -7.63 -5.81
N ALA A 213 -19.12 -6.98 -6.45
CA ALA A 213 -19.98 -5.99 -5.81
C ALA A 213 -20.93 -6.65 -4.79
N VAL A 214 -20.87 -6.20 -3.54
CA VAL A 214 -21.73 -6.69 -2.45
C VAL A 214 -22.77 -5.62 -2.11
N LYS A 215 -24.05 -6.00 -2.12
CA LYS A 215 -25.14 -5.09 -1.75
C LYS A 215 -25.13 -4.84 -0.23
N ILE A 216 -25.14 -3.58 0.17
CA ILE A 216 -25.13 -3.15 1.57
C ILE A 216 -26.36 -2.29 1.90
N PRO A 217 -26.62 -1.97 3.20
CA PRO A 217 -27.68 -1.03 3.56
C PRO A 217 -27.49 0.32 2.84
N PRO A 218 -28.58 0.95 2.37
CA PRO A 218 -28.47 2.20 1.60
C PRO A 218 -27.77 3.32 2.37
N THR A 219 -26.85 4.01 1.69
CA THR A 219 -26.13 5.17 2.23
C THR A 219 -27.08 6.30 2.56
N LYS A 220 -26.84 6.94 3.71
CA LYS A 220 -27.56 8.13 4.16
C LYS A 220 -26.70 9.37 3.95
N PHE A 221 -27.20 10.32 3.18
CA PHE A 221 -26.57 11.60 2.95
C PHE A 221 -27.15 12.65 3.89
N HIS A 222 -26.29 13.53 4.40
CA HIS A 222 -26.68 14.62 5.29
C HIS A 222 -26.57 15.95 4.54
N GLU A 223 -27.69 16.66 4.47
CA GLU A 223 -27.81 17.98 3.85
C GLU A 223 -28.15 19.03 4.93
N ASP A 224 -27.97 20.32 4.61
CA ASP A 224 -28.32 21.45 5.49
C ASP A 224 -27.72 21.36 6.91
N GLN A 225 -26.42 21.08 7.00
CA GLN A 225 -25.70 20.88 8.28
C GLN A 225 -26.33 19.77 9.15
N GLY A 226 -26.89 18.74 8.50
CA GLY A 226 -27.48 17.57 9.17
C GLY A 226 -28.96 17.70 9.48
N ARG A 227 -29.63 18.79 9.09
CA ARG A 227 -31.08 18.98 9.30
C ARG A 227 -31.93 18.13 8.36
N ARG A 228 -31.42 17.84 7.16
CA ARG A 228 -32.09 16.99 6.17
C ARG A 228 -31.25 15.74 5.95
N GLN A 229 -31.94 14.60 5.90
CA GLN A 229 -31.33 13.32 5.60
C GLN A 229 -31.99 12.74 4.35
N THR A 230 -31.21 12.50 3.32
CA THR A 230 -31.62 11.79 2.11
C THR A 230 -30.95 10.41 2.11
N GLN A 231 -31.48 9.46 1.36
CA GLN A 231 -30.91 8.11 1.30
C GLN A 231 -30.82 7.65 -0.15
N ALA A 232 -29.79 6.85 -0.45
CA ALA A 232 -29.71 6.12 -1.69
C ALA A 232 -30.89 5.14 -1.81
N VAL A 233 -31.28 4.84 -3.04
CA VAL A 233 -32.24 3.76 -3.36
C VAL A 233 -31.60 2.41 -3.05
N ALA A 234 -30.33 2.25 -3.44
CA ALA A 234 -29.55 1.06 -3.19
C ALA A 234 -28.06 1.40 -3.23
N THR A 235 -27.27 0.66 -2.45
CA THR A 235 -25.83 0.85 -2.33
C THR A 235 -25.12 -0.49 -2.46
N TRP A 236 -23.99 -0.48 -3.15
CA TRP A 236 -23.07 -1.62 -3.25
C TRP A 236 -21.67 -1.19 -2.87
N ASP A 237 -20.93 -2.06 -2.19
CA ASP A 237 -19.52 -1.89 -1.91
C ASP A 237 -18.72 -2.93 -2.71
N VAL A 238 -17.63 -2.47 -3.31
CA VAL A 238 -16.62 -3.29 -3.99
C VAL A 238 -15.32 -3.08 -3.23
N ILE A 239 -14.78 -4.15 -2.68
CA ILE A 239 -13.55 -4.10 -1.88
C ILE A 239 -12.36 -4.46 -2.77
N CYS A 240 -11.36 -3.58 -2.81
CA CYS A 240 -10.10 -3.80 -3.49
C CYS A 240 -8.99 -4.03 -2.47
N SER A 241 -8.40 -5.23 -2.50
CA SER A 241 -7.29 -5.64 -1.64
C SER A 241 -5.95 -5.48 -2.39
N TYR A 242 -4.89 -5.21 -1.64
CA TYR A 242 -3.55 -5.00 -2.17
C TYR A 242 -2.68 -6.25 -1.99
N SER A 243 -1.98 -6.66 -3.06
CA SER A 243 -1.04 -7.79 -3.02
C SER A 243 0.34 -7.38 -3.54
N GLN A 244 1.35 -7.49 -2.67
CA GLN A 244 2.75 -7.17 -3.00
C GLN A 244 3.27 -8.02 -4.16
N PHE A 245 2.89 -9.30 -4.22
CA PHE A 245 3.32 -10.23 -5.27
C PHE A 245 2.82 -9.86 -6.67
N ARG A 246 1.73 -9.09 -6.76
CA ARG A 246 1.17 -8.63 -8.04
C ARG A 246 1.81 -7.33 -8.55
N VAL A 247 2.41 -6.52 -7.68
CA VAL A 247 3.00 -5.23 -8.09
C VAL A 247 4.33 -5.43 -8.80
N SER A 248 5.22 -6.18 -8.17
CA SER A 248 6.60 -6.31 -8.61
C SER A 248 7.25 -7.50 -7.92
N SER A 249 8.00 -8.29 -8.68
CA SER A 249 8.86 -9.34 -8.13
C SER A 249 10.10 -8.77 -7.44
N SER A 250 10.47 -7.52 -7.72
CA SER A 250 11.61 -6.84 -7.09
C SER A 250 11.15 -5.85 -6.01
N PRO A 251 11.79 -5.84 -4.83
CA PRO A 251 11.57 -4.85 -3.78
C PRO A 251 11.77 -3.41 -4.27
N ALA A 252 11.13 -2.44 -3.60
CA ALA A 252 11.24 -1.02 -3.96
C ALA A 252 12.36 -0.28 -3.18
N CYS A 253 12.86 -0.85 -2.10
CA CYS A 253 13.82 -0.16 -1.24
C CYS A 253 14.77 -1.13 -0.53
N CYS A 254 15.90 -0.60 -0.09
CA CYS A 254 16.87 -1.32 0.73
C CYS A 254 17.27 -0.52 1.96
N VAL A 255 17.72 -1.22 2.99
CA VAL A 255 18.18 -0.64 4.25
C VAL A 255 19.68 -0.81 4.41
N SER A 256 20.33 0.24 4.89
CA SER A 256 21.74 0.21 5.31
C SER A 256 21.83 0.62 6.78
N LEU A 257 22.75 0.00 7.51
CA LEU A 257 22.82 0.11 8.97
C LEU A 257 24.20 0.58 9.41
N SER A 258 24.25 1.42 10.44
CA SER A 258 25.50 1.83 11.06
C SER A 258 25.29 2.15 12.54
N ALA A 259 26.38 2.14 13.31
CA ALA A 259 26.35 2.46 14.73
C ALA A 259 27.63 3.18 15.15
N PHE A 260 27.54 4.03 16.17
CA PHE A 260 28.66 4.82 16.69
C PHE A 260 29.85 3.99 17.21
N TYR A 261 29.61 2.73 17.57
CA TYR A 261 30.63 1.80 18.06
C TYR A 261 31.24 0.91 16.96
N SER A 262 30.82 1.09 15.69
CA SER A 262 31.33 0.35 14.54
C SER A 262 31.92 1.31 13.51
N GLU A 263 33.15 1.07 13.10
CA GLU A 263 33.81 1.84 12.03
C GLU A 263 33.28 1.47 10.63
N THR A 264 32.60 0.33 10.52
CA THR A 264 32.03 -0.16 9.25
C THR A 264 30.54 0.14 9.15
N ILE A 265 30.13 0.57 7.95
CA ILE A 265 28.73 0.71 7.57
C ILE A 265 28.31 -0.58 6.88
N VAL A 266 27.19 -1.15 7.30
CA VAL A 266 26.57 -2.30 6.64
C VAL A 266 25.76 -1.79 5.46
N PRO A 267 26.22 -1.99 4.21
CA PRO A 267 25.52 -1.47 3.04
C PRO A 267 24.27 -2.32 2.75
N CYS A 268 23.41 -1.82 1.87
CA CYS A 268 22.39 -2.65 1.24
C CYS A 268 23.02 -3.88 0.57
N SER A 269 22.30 -5.00 0.56
CA SER A 269 22.73 -6.21 -0.14
C SER A 269 22.91 -5.96 -1.63
N VAL A 270 23.82 -6.69 -2.27
CA VAL A 270 24.04 -6.56 -3.72
C VAL A 270 22.78 -7.07 -4.44
N CYS A 271 22.33 -6.30 -5.43
CA CYS A 271 21.10 -6.57 -6.20
C CYS A 271 19.82 -6.76 -5.39
N SER A 272 19.62 -6.04 -4.28
CA SER A 272 18.36 -6.12 -3.51
C SER A 272 17.12 -5.86 -4.37
N CYS A 273 17.20 -4.97 -5.38
CA CYS A 273 16.10 -4.62 -6.26
C CYS A 273 16.32 -5.07 -7.73
N GLY A 274 17.17 -6.08 -7.92
CA GLY A 274 17.51 -6.66 -9.24
C GLY A 274 18.93 -6.33 -9.71
N CYS A 275 19.55 -7.22 -10.49
CA CYS A 275 20.86 -7.00 -11.09
C CYS A 275 20.74 -6.48 -12.53
N GLN A 276 21.73 -5.70 -12.99
CA GLN A 276 21.88 -5.39 -14.41
C GLN A 276 21.97 -6.68 -15.25
N GLY A 277 21.16 -6.78 -16.31
CA GLY A 277 21.16 -7.91 -17.24
C GLY A 277 20.09 -8.98 -16.97
N GLN A 278 19.27 -8.84 -15.92
CA GLN A 278 18.05 -9.62 -15.73
C GLN A 278 16.84 -8.86 -16.32
N GLY A 279 15.92 -9.58 -16.96
CA GLY A 279 14.69 -8.99 -17.51
C GLY A 279 13.89 -8.27 -16.42
N GLY A 280 13.64 -6.97 -16.63
CA GLY A 280 12.92 -6.10 -15.67
C GLY A 280 13.80 -5.18 -14.81
N ALA A 281 15.14 -5.27 -14.88
CA ALA A 281 16.01 -4.36 -14.13
C ALA A 281 15.95 -2.92 -14.67
N ALA A 282 15.70 -1.96 -13.77
CA ALA A 282 15.67 -0.53 -14.12
C ALA A 282 17.00 -0.08 -14.75
N GLN A 283 16.91 0.71 -15.83
CA GLN A 283 18.09 1.33 -16.42
C GLN A 283 18.72 2.27 -15.39
N CYS A 284 20.05 2.23 -15.26
CA CYS A 284 20.77 3.15 -14.39
C CYS A 284 21.79 3.97 -15.16
N VAL A 285 22.03 5.18 -14.67
CA VAL A 285 22.98 6.15 -15.23
C VAL A 285 24.14 6.29 -14.25
N LYS A 286 25.38 6.21 -14.75
CA LYS A 286 26.55 6.43 -13.91
C LYS A 286 26.75 7.93 -13.66
N ARG A 287 27.39 8.28 -12.55
CA ARG A 287 27.72 9.68 -12.25
C ARG A 287 28.57 10.28 -13.36
N GLY A 288 28.10 11.37 -13.95
CA GLY A 288 28.78 12.09 -15.03
C GLY A 288 28.25 11.78 -16.43
N GLU A 289 27.38 10.78 -16.58
CA GLU A 289 26.67 10.51 -17.84
C GLU A 289 25.36 11.30 -17.87
N VAL A 290 24.98 11.77 -19.05
CA VAL A 290 23.70 12.49 -19.23
C VAL A 290 22.58 11.46 -19.28
N PRO A 291 21.51 11.59 -18.47
CA PRO A 291 20.36 10.71 -18.56
C PRO A 291 19.76 10.76 -19.97
N PRO A 292 19.33 9.63 -20.54
CA PRO A 292 18.60 9.62 -21.81
C PRO A 292 17.17 10.13 -21.60
N VAL A 293 17.01 11.40 -21.25
CA VAL A 293 15.70 12.03 -21.04
C VAL A 293 15.48 13.05 -22.15
N LEU A 294 14.94 12.60 -23.29
CA LEU A 294 14.41 13.52 -24.31
C LEU A 294 13.13 13.05 -25.03
N GLN A 295 12.52 11.93 -24.69
CA GLN A 295 11.23 11.54 -25.28
C GLN A 295 10.35 10.80 -24.25
N LEU A 296 9.72 11.54 -23.34
CA LEU A 296 8.58 11.00 -22.59
C LEU A 296 7.30 11.37 -23.36
N GLY A 297 6.61 10.36 -23.90
CA GLY A 297 5.25 10.53 -24.42
C GLY A 297 4.33 10.97 -23.27
N HIS A 298 3.42 11.90 -23.53
CA HIS A 298 2.60 12.57 -22.50
C HIS A 298 1.72 11.65 -21.61
N ASN A 299 1.60 10.34 -21.93
CA ASN A 299 0.56 9.47 -21.36
C ASN A 299 1.06 8.16 -20.69
N GLU A 300 2.38 7.90 -20.63
CA GLU A 300 2.93 6.71 -19.96
C GLU A 300 3.76 7.09 -18.72
N PRO A 301 3.64 6.33 -17.60
CA PRO A 301 4.46 6.60 -16.42
C PRO A 301 5.93 6.46 -16.79
N PRO A 302 6.79 7.44 -16.44
CA PRO A 302 8.20 7.40 -16.78
C PRO A 302 8.84 6.12 -16.26
N THR A 303 9.51 5.39 -17.15
CA THR A 303 10.35 4.26 -16.73
C THR A 303 11.38 4.77 -15.72
N PRO A 304 11.48 4.15 -14.53
CA PRO A 304 12.35 4.65 -13.48
C PRO A 304 13.81 4.54 -13.93
N ILE A 305 14.51 5.67 -14.03
CA ILE A 305 15.94 5.73 -14.31
C ILE A 305 16.66 5.95 -12.98
N LEU A 306 17.60 5.07 -12.62
CA LEU A 306 18.26 5.11 -11.31
C LEU A 306 19.69 5.62 -11.39
N GLU A 307 20.22 6.19 -10.31
CA GLU A 307 21.66 6.34 -10.11
C GLU A 307 22.27 4.94 -9.92
N CYS A 308 23.30 4.58 -10.71
CA CYS A 308 23.90 3.24 -10.62
C CYS A 308 24.50 2.98 -9.23
N THR A 309 24.01 1.92 -8.58
CA THR A 309 24.49 1.42 -7.29
C THR A 309 24.62 -0.10 -7.33
N ARG A 310 25.26 -0.70 -6.33
CA ARG A 310 25.38 -2.17 -6.26
C ARG A 310 24.06 -2.87 -5.93
N HIS A 311 23.10 -2.18 -5.32
CA HIS A 311 21.83 -2.73 -4.86
C HIS A 311 20.67 -2.43 -5.83
N MET A 312 20.83 -1.44 -6.72
CA MET A 312 19.88 -1.07 -7.78
C MET A 312 18.47 -0.69 -7.29
N CYS A 313 18.35 -0.23 -6.04
CA CYS A 313 17.06 0.18 -5.48
C CYS A 313 16.79 1.67 -5.73
N PRO A 314 15.54 2.06 -6.05
CA PRO A 314 15.18 3.46 -6.20
C PRO A 314 15.25 4.23 -4.88
N ILE A 315 14.97 3.59 -3.75
CA ILE A 315 15.04 4.21 -2.42
C ILE A 315 16.06 3.48 -1.56
N GLN A 316 16.90 4.25 -0.87
CA GLN A 316 17.79 3.76 0.16
C GLN A 316 17.44 4.40 1.50
N VAL A 317 17.15 3.57 2.50
CA VAL A 317 16.96 4.01 3.88
C VAL A 317 18.23 3.69 4.67
N HIS A 318 18.74 4.67 5.41
CA HIS A 318 19.89 4.52 6.28
C HIS A 318 19.49 4.72 7.73
N TRP A 319 19.75 3.71 8.56
CA TRP A 319 19.49 3.73 9.99
C TRP A 319 20.83 3.78 10.73
N HIS A 320 21.09 4.90 11.40
CA HIS A 320 22.33 5.14 12.13
C HIS A 320 22.08 5.30 13.62
N VAL A 321 22.64 4.40 14.44
CA VAL A 321 22.66 4.57 15.90
C VAL A 321 23.76 5.59 16.23
N LYS A 322 23.37 6.83 16.52
CA LYS A 322 24.27 7.97 16.64
C LYS A 322 24.95 8.06 18.00
N GLN A 323 24.19 7.88 19.07
CA GLN A 323 24.71 8.00 20.44
C GLN A 323 23.81 7.29 21.44
N SER A 324 24.40 6.82 22.54
CA SER A 324 23.67 6.25 23.68
C SER A 324 24.01 7.03 24.95
N TYR A 325 23.01 7.61 25.61
CA TYR A 325 23.12 8.29 26.91
C TYR A 325 22.72 7.35 28.05
N ARG A 326 22.60 7.84 29.29
CA ARG A 326 22.19 7.02 30.43
C ARG A 326 20.74 6.52 30.29
N GLU A 327 19.80 7.42 30.05
CA GLU A 327 18.35 7.12 29.98
C GLU A 327 17.80 7.10 28.56
N TYR A 328 18.51 7.71 27.60
CA TYR A 328 18.04 7.86 26.23
C TYR A 328 19.07 7.37 25.23
N TRP A 329 18.63 7.12 24.01
CA TRP A 329 19.51 6.88 22.87
C TRP A 329 18.98 7.61 21.64
N ARG A 330 19.91 7.94 20.74
CA ARG A 330 19.64 8.78 19.58
C ARG A 330 19.92 7.99 18.30
N VAL A 331 18.93 7.99 17.42
CA VAL A 331 19.02 7.40 16.08
C VAL A 331 18.90 8.52 15.06
N LYS A 332 19.65 8.41 13.97
CA LYS A 332 19.46 9.23 12.78
C LYS A 332 18.96 8.34 11.66
N MET A 333 17.81 8.69 11.10
CA MET A 333 17.30 8.08 9.88
C MET A 333 17.56 8.99 8.68
N THR A 334 17.84 8.40 7.53
CA THR A 334 18.07 9.14 6.28
C THR A 334 17.44 8.36 5.14
N ILE A 335 16.53 9.00 4.41
CA ILE A 335 15.91 8.44 3.22
C ILE A 335 16.51 9.15 2.01
N ARG A 336 17.07 8.36 1.09
CA ARG A 336 17.68 8.86 -0.14
C ARG A 336 16.93 8.32 -1.34
N ASN A 337 16.51 9.23 -2.20
CA ASN A 337 15.98 8.92 -3.51
C ASN A 337 17.14 8.79 -4.51
N LEU A 338 17.18 7.65 -5.20
CA LEU A 338 18.14 7.34 -6.26
C LEU A 338 17.46 7.32 -7.63
N ASN A 339 16.14 7.55 -7.71
CA ASN A 339 15.42 7.69 -8.96
C ASN A 339 15.56 9.10 -9.53
N LEU A 340 16.11 9.23 -10.73
CA LEU A 340 16.46 10.49 -11.38
C LEU A 340 15.26 11.20 -12.04
N VAL A 341 14.12 10.52 -12.17
CA VAL A 341 12.93 11.03 -12.89
C VAL A 341 11.71 11.17 -11.97
N ARG A 342 11.66 10.41 -10.87
CA ARG A 342 10.50 10.34 -9.99
C ARG A 342 10.71 11.11 -8.68
N ASN A 343 9.73 11.94 -8.35
CA ASN A 343 9.55 12.53 -7.03
C ASN A 343 8.52 11.70 -6.24
N TYR A 344 8.65 11.69 -4.90
CA TYR A 344 7.68 11.06 -4.00
C TYR A 344 7.02 12.13 -3.15
N SER A 345 5.75 12.42 -3.43
CA SER A 345 4.91 13.33 -2.65
C SER A 345 4.24 12.58 -1.51
N GLN A 346 4.09 13.23 -0.35
CA GLN A 346 3.45 12.65 0.85
C GLN A 346 4.07 11.32 1.27
N TRP A 347 5.38 11.18 1.06
CA TRP A 347 6.10 9.96 1.38
C TRP A 347 5.92 9.60 2.86
N ASN A 348 5.92 8.31 3.14
CA ASN A 348 5.92 7.78 4.49
C ASN A 348 6.92 6.64 4.65
N LEU A 349 7.35 6.45 5.89
CA LEU A 349 8.25 5.41 6.32
C LEU A 349 7.63 4.74 7.54
N VAL A 350 7.28 3.46 7.43
CA VAL A 350 6.81 2.66 8.55
C VAL A 350 7.97 1.82 9.06
N VAL A 351 8.19 1.87 10.37
CA VAL A 351 9.27 1.16 11.05
C VAL A 351 8.69 0.29 12.16
N LEU A 352 9.08 -0.97 12.17
CA LEU A 352 8.79 -1.91 13.25
C LEU A 352 10.03 -2.02 14.14
N HIS A 353 9.93 -1.52 15.37
CA HIS A 353 10.98 -1.64 16.37
C HIS A 353 10.39 -1.60 17.79
N PRO A 354 10.72 -2.57 18.68
CA PRO A 354 10.12 -2.68 20.02
C PRO A 354 10.13 -1.39 20.86
N ASN A 355 11.19 -0.59 20.73
CA ASN A 355 11.37 0.65 21.48
C ASN A 355 10.62 1.87 20.94
N LEU A 356 9.84 1.75 19.85
CA LEU A 356 9.02 2.86 19.34
C LEU A 356 7.85 3.21 20.27
N ARG A 357 7.43 2.27 21.12
CA ARG A 357 6.48 2.53 22.22
C ARG A 357 6.96 3.59 23.23
N SER A 358 8.27 3.79 23.33
CA SER A 358 8.93 4.69 24.29
C SER A 358 9.63 5.85 23.57
N ILE A 359 9.01 6.36 22.49
CA ILE A 359 9.53 7.51 21.76
C ILE A 359 9.35 8.79 22.58
N THR A 360 10.42 9.58 22.69
CA THR A 360 10.40 10.83 23.44
C THR A 360 10.24 12.02 22.51
N GLN A 361 10.99 12.01 21.40
CA GLN A 361 10.95 13.11 20.44
C GLN A 361 11.37 12.64 19.05
N VAL A 362 10.68 13.17 18.04
CA VAL A 362 11.03 13.03 16.62
C VAL A 362 11.37 14.41 16.09
N PHE A 363 12.51 14.51 15.42
CA PHE A 363 12.99 15.76 14.82
C PHE A 363 12.74 15.75 13.32
N SER A 364 12.28 16.87 12.77
CA SER A 364 12.15 17.11 11.32
C SER A 364 11.12 16.25 10.55
N PHE A 365 10.52 15.23 11.15
CA PHE A 365 9.40 14.44 10.60
C PHE A 365 8.22 14.46 11.56
N ASP A 366 7.03 14.26 11.03
CA ASP A 366 5.85 13.92 11.83
C ASP A 366 5.86 12.43 12.15
N TYR A 367 5.26 12.08 13.29
CA TYR A 367 5.23 10.70 13.81
C TYR A 367 3.83 10.33 14.28
N MET A 368 3.40 9.12 13.89
CA MET A 368 2.16 8.53 14.36
C MET A 368 2.38 7.06 14.72
N PRO A 369 2.07 6.63 15.95
CA PRO A 369 2.09 5.22 16.31
C PRO A 369 0.96 4.46 15.60
N LEU A 370 1.24 3.22 15.16
CA LEU A 370 0.25 2.35 14.52
C LEU A 370 -0.15 1.22 15.49
N ASP A 371 -1.20 1.46 16.28
CA ASP A 371 -1.60 0.59 17.39
C ASP A 371 -2.69 -0.42 16.99
N GLN A 372 -2.40 -1.27 16.00
CA GLN A 372 -3.43 -2.14 15.41
C GLN A 372 -3.87 -3.31 16.30
N TYR A 373 -2.99 -3.76 17.20
CA TYR A 373 -3.27 -4.88 18.10
C TYR A 373 -3.59 -4.45 19.53
N GLY A 374 -3.88 -3.15 19.75
CA GLY A 374 -4.31 -2.55 21.03
C GLY A 374 -3.25 -2.52 22.14
N ASN A 375 -2.45 -3.58 22.29
CA ASN A 375 -1.43 -3.74 23.32
C ASN A 375 0.01 -3.70 22.77
N ILE A 376 0.16 -3.62 21.44
CA ILE A 376 1.47 -3.67 20.75
C ILE A 376 1.63 -2.38 19.95
N ASN A 377 2.47 -1.49 20.48
CA ASN A 377 2.77 -0.17 19.90
C ASN A 377 4.23 -0.11 19.44
N ASP A 378 4.70 -1.20 18.82
CA ASP A 378 6.08 -1.34 18.35
C ASP A 378 6.26 -0.87 16.90
N THR A 379 5.19 -0.39 16.27
CA THR A 379 5.17 0.10 14.90
C THR A 379 4.90 1.59 14.88
N GLY A 380 5.74 2.34 14.18
CA GLY A 380 5.62 3.78 14.04
C GLY A 380 5.68 4.21 12.58
N MET A 381 4.79 5.09 12.18
CA MET A 381 4.80 5.76 10.89
C MET A 381 5.45 7.13 11.00
N PHE A 382 6.38 7.41 10.09
CA PHE A 382 7.04 8.70 9.93
C PHE A 382 6.67 9.28 8.58
N TYR A 383 6.41 10.58 8.50
CA TYR A 383 6.09 11.24 7.23
C TYR A 383 6.58 12.69 7.22
N GLY A 384 6.64 13.26 6.03
CA GLY A 384 7.10 14.62 5.82
C GLY A 384 6.12 15.67 6.36
N ILE A 385 6.68 16.73 6.94
CA ILE A 385 5.95 17.92 7.39
C ILE A 385 5.56 18.74 6.16
N LYS A 386 4.28 19.11 6.09
CA LYS A 386 3.68 19.88 4.99
C LYS A 386 4.47 21.17 4.72
N TYR A 387 4.77 21.45 3.46
CA TYR A 387 5.54 22.61 3.00
C TYR A 387 7.01 22.68 3.48
N TYR A 388 7.53 21.62 4.10
CA TYR A 388 8.92 21.56 4.54
C TYR A 388 9.67 20.41 3.85
N ASN A 389 9.22 19.18 4.07
CA ASN A 389 9.83 17.98 3.50
C ASN A 389 8.78 16.91 3.16
N ASP A 390 7.56 17.33 2.88
CA ASP A 390 6.45 16.51 2.37
C ASP A 390 6.68 16.01 0.92
N MET A 391 7.74 16.48 0.25
CA MET A 391 8.17 16.00 -1.05
C MET A 391 9.62 15.53 -1.03
N LEU A 392 9.84 14.26 -1.35
CA LEU A 392 11.17 13.70 -1.57
C LEU A 392 11.49 13.81 -3.06
N LEU A 393 12.36 14.78 -3.38
CA LEU A 393 12.77 15.08 -4.75
C LEU A 393 13.59 13.95 -5.38
N GLN A 394 13.67 13.97 -6.71
CA GLN A 394 14.47 13.07 -7.53
C GLN A 394 15.94 13.04 -7.11
N GLY A 395 16.61 11.96 -7.51
CA GLY A 395 17.99 11.65 -7.17
C GLY A 395 18.95 12.78 -7.53
N GLY A 396 19.85 13.06 -6.61
CA GLY A 396 20.77 14.20 -6.67
C GLY A 396 21.09 14.72 -5.28
N ARG A 397 21.58 15.96 -5.20
CA ARG A 397 21.94 16.60 -3.92
C ARG A 397 20.73 16.88 -3.03
N SER A 398 19.56 17.11 -3.63
CA SER A 398 18.32 17.47 -2.93
C SER A 398 17.37 16.29 -2.71
N GLY A 399 17.69 15.10 -3.23
CA GLY A 399 16.88 13.88 -3.10
C GLY A 399 17.12 13.14 -1.78
N VAL A 400 17.25 13.86 -0.67
CA VAL A 400 17.55 13.29 0.65
C VAL A 400 16.73 13.99 1.72
N VAL A 401 16.07 13.21 2.56
CA VAL A 401 15.42 13.68 3.80
C VAL A 401 16.02 12.96 5.00
N GLN A 402 16.13 13.68 6.13
CA GLN A 402 16.77 13.15 7.34
C GLN A 402 15.97 13.55 8.56
N SER A 403 15.97 12.67 9.55
CA SER A 403 15.36 12.89 10.86
C SER A 403 16.21 12.27 11.94
N GLU A 404 16.09 12.82 13.15
CA GLU A 404 16.66 12.21 14.35
C GLU A 404 15.53 11.78 15.29
N LEU A 405 15.75 10.69 16.00
CA LEU A 405 14.85 10.14 17.02
C LEU A 405 15.57 10.19 18.36
N LEU A 406 14.84 10.62 19.39
CA LEU A 406 15.22 10.44 20.78
C LEU A 406 14.26 9.43 21.41
N LEU A 407 14.84 8.34 21.91
CA LEU A 407 14.12 7.18 22.41
C LEU A 407 14.55 6.93 23.85
N HIS A 408 13.59 6.76 24.76
CA HIS A 408 13.87 6.37 26.14
C HIS A 408 14.29 4.89 26.19
N LYS A 409 15.22 4.55 27.09
CA LYS A 409 15.70 3.19 27.28
C LYS A 409 14.79 2.45 28.24
N ASP A 410 14.10 1.44 27.75
CA ASP A 410 13.34 0.54 28.60
C ASP A 410 14.29 -0.36 29.40
N ALA A 411 14.34 -0.17 30.72
CA ALA A 411 15.30 -0.80 31.63
C ALA A 411 15.30 -2.36 31.59
N GLY A 412 14.24 -2.99 31.07
CA GLY A 412 14.13 -4.45 30.94
C GLY A 412 14.35 -5.01 29.53
N ILE A 413 14.40 -4.17 28.49
CA ILE A 413 14.45 -4.65 27.08
C ILE A 413 15.65 -4.08 26.33
N PHE A 414 16.08 -2.86 26.68
CA PHE A 414 17.17 -2.19 25.97
C PHE A 414 18.48 -2.97 26.09
N THR A 415 19.03 -3.37 24.94
CA THR A 415 20.33 -4.04 24.85
C THR A 415 21.06 -3.64 23.58
N PHE A 416 22.38 -3.76 23.60
CA PHE A 416 23.23 -3.65 22.41
C PHE A 416 23.46 -5.02 21.75
N ASN A 417 23.05 -6.10 22.39
CA ASN A 417 23.30 -7.44 21.93
C ASN A 417 22.40 -7.80 20.74
N GLU A 418 22.89 -8.71 19.89
CA GLU A 418 22.11 -9.38 18.83
C GLU A 418 21.38 -8.41 17.88
N GLY A 419 21.92 -7.19 17.73
CA GLY A 419 21.35 -6.22 16.81
C GLY A 419 20.01 -5.62 17.23
N TRP A 420 19.65 -5.68 18.52
CA TRP A 420 18.36 -5.17 19.02
C TRP A 420 18.06 -3.71 18.66
N MET A 421 19.09 -2.87 18.50
CA MET A 421 18.98 -1.45 18.16
C MET A 421 18.51 -1.15 16.73
N PHE A 422 18.45 -2.19 15.90
CA PHE A 422 18.10 -2.08 14.51
C PHE A 422 16.65 -2.51 14.30
N PRO A 423 15.95 -1.87 13.35
CA PRO A 423 14.55 -2.18 13.08
C PRO A 423 14.40 -3.61 12.59
N ARG A 424 13.27 -4.22 12.94
CA ARG A 424 12.91 -5.57 12.50
C ARG A 424 12.34 -5.56 11.09
N LYS A 425 11.62 -4.48 10.75
CA LYS A 425 11.01 -4.27 9.43
C LYS A 425 10.97 -2.77 9.13
N ILE A 426 11.16 -2.43 7.87
CA ILE A 426 11.00 -1.08 7.34
C ILE A 426 10.18 -1.16 6.06
N SER A 427 9.23 -0.25 5.89
CA SER A 427 8.43 -0.10 4.68
C SER A 427 8.42 1.37 4.25
N PHE A 428 8.58 1.63 2.95
CA PHE A 428 8.56 2.97 2.37
C PHE A 428 7.38 3.08 1.39
N ASN A 429 6.47 4.04 1.61
CA ASN A 429 5.20 4.17 0.86
C ASN A 429 4.42 2.84 0.78
N GLY A 430 4.50 2.06 1.85
CA GLY A 430 3.94 0.71 1.95
C GLY A 430 4.75 -0.40 1.29
N TYR A 431 5.80 -0.13 0.53
CA TYR A 431 6.66 -1.19 -0.01
C TYR A 431 7.69 -1.65 1.01
N GLU A 432 7.74 -2.96 1.27
CA GLU A 432 8.70 -3.56 2.19
C GLU A 432 10.13 -3.41 1.66
N CYS A 433 11.03 -2.93 2.53
CA CYS A 433 12.44 -2.77 2.21
C CYS A 433 13.25 -4.00 2.59
N VAL A 434 14.28 -4.31 1.81
CA VAL A 434 15.22 -5.40 2.13
C VAL A 434 16.18 -4.94 3.22
N LEU A 435 16.13 -5.60 4.38
CA LEU A 435 17.14 -5.45 5.43
C LEU A 435 18.36 -6.36 5.20
N PRO A 436 19.57 -5.97 5.64
CA PRO A 436 20.72 -6.86 5.66
C PRO A 436 20.46 -8.10 6.54
N SER A 437 21.22 -9.19 6.34
CA SER A 437 21.17 -10.34 7.26
C SER A 437 21.56 -9.89 8.69
N PRO A 438 20.86 -10.35 9.75
CA PRO A 438 21.21 -10.06 11.13
C PRO A 438 22.68 -10.35 11.49
N ASP A 439 23.29 -11.37 10.89
CA ASP A 439 24.71 -11.73 11.11
C ASP A 439 25.69 -10.63 10.69
N LYS A 440 25.24 -9.70 9.84
CA LYS A 440 26.04 -8.59 9.34
C LYS A 440 25.79 -7.31 10.13
N TYR A 441 24.88 -7.29 11.09
CA TYR A 441 24.56 -6.07 11.82
C TYR A 441 25.80 -5.58 12.57
N PRO A 442 25.97 -4.24 12.75
CA PRO A 442 27.05 -3.72 13.56
C PRO A 442 27.03 -4.35 14.95
N MET A 443 28.07 -5.09 15.29
CA MET A 443 28.22 -5.72 16.60
C MET A 443 29.16 -4.88 17.47
N LEU A 444 28.94 -4.91 18.78
CA LEU A 444 29.93 -4.40 19.71
C LEU A 444 31.24 -5.19 19.51
N PRO A 445 32.40 -4.52 19.57
CA PRO A 445 33.67 -5.22 19.51
C PRO A 445 33.70 -6.26 20.64
N ASN A 446 33.81 -7.54 20.27
CA ASN A 446 34.01 -8.62 21.23
C ASN A 446 35.38 -8.43 21.87
N ILE A 447 35.43 -7.78 23.03
CA ILE A 447 36.61 -7.78 23.91
C ILE A 447 36.67 -9.16 24.58
N SER A 448 36.94 -10.20 23.79
CA SER A 448 37.17 -11.56 24.30
C SER A 448 38.27 -12.31 23.55
N GLN A 449 39.06 -11.64 22.71
CA GLN A 449 40.20 -12.27 22.01
C GLN A 449 41.58 -11.79 22.46
N PHE A 450 41.70 -11.00 23.53
CA PHE A 450 43.01 -10.65 24.07
C PHE A 450 43.28 -11.35 25.40
N LEU A 451 44.13 -12.39 25.29
CA LEU A 451 44.97 -12.99 26.34
C LEU A 451 44.24 -13.80 27.43
N ALA A 452 43.53 -14.88 27.04
CA ALA A 452 43.58 -16.06 27.89
C ALA A 452 44.98 -16.67 27.73
N PRO A 453 45.84 -16.70 28.77
CA PRO A 453 47.13 -17.38 28.67
C PRO A 453 46.85 -18.82 28.24
N SER A 454 47.55 -19.25 27.18
CA SER A 454 47.50 -20.64 26.72
C SER A 454 47.66 -21.55 27.92
N ILE A 455 46.80 -22.58 28.06
CA ILE A 455 46.88 -23.57 29.14
C ILE A 455 48.31 -24.14 29.26
N LEU A 456 49.05 -24.18 28.14
CA LEU A 456 50.46 -24.55 28.08
C LEU A 456 51.36 -23.62 28.92
N THR A 457 51.11 -22.30 28.91
CA THR A 457 51.88 -21.33 29.70
C THR A 457 51.62 -21.46 31.20
N ILE A 458 50.39 -21.81 31.61
CA ILE A 458 50.07 -22.10 33.02
C ILE A 458 50.77 -23.39 33.48
N ILE A 459 50.74 -24.44 32.65
CA ILE A 459 51.42 -25.71 32.94
C ILE A 459 52.93 -25.53 33.04
N VAL A 460 53.55 -24.78 32.12
CA VAL A 460 55.00 -24.49 32.15
C VAL A 460 55.38 -23.69 33.40
N PHE A 461 54.56 -22.71 33.80
CA PHE A 461 54.83 -21.93 35.00
C PHE A 461 54.71 -22.76 36.28
N SER A 462 53.71 -23.65 36.37
CA SER A 462 53.56 -24.59 37.48
C SER A 462 54.70 -25.62 37.54
N PHE A 463 55.18 -26.10 36.39
CA PHE A 463 56.31 -27.03 36.34
C PHE A 463 57.63 -26.37 36.77
N CYS A 464 57.87 -25.12 36.34
CA CYS A 464 59.03 -24.33 36.78
C CYS A 464 59.00 -24.05 38.29
N LEU A 465 57.84 -23.79 38.87
CA LEU A 465 57.69 -23.59 40.33
C LEU A 465 57.99 -24.87 41.12
N ILE A 466 57.60 -26.04 40.61
CA ILE A 466 57.90 -27.33 41.26
C ILE A 466 59.40 -27.65 41.21
N LEU A 467 60.08 -27.31 40.11
CA LEU A 467 61.53 -27.49 39.94
C LEU A 467 62.38 -26.52 40.79
N THR A 468 61.79 -25.47 41.36
CA THR A 468 62.49 -24.56 42.30
C THR A 468 62.32 -24.94 43.77
N ILE A 469 61.47 -25.93 44.08
CA ILE A 469 61.16 -26.38 45.44
C ILE A 469 61.89 -27.70 45.79
N PHE A 470 62.39 -28.41 44.79
CA PHE A 470 63.33 -29.54 44.92
C PHE A 470 64.72 -29.12 44.44
#